data_AF-A0A094L556-F1
#
_entry.id   AF-A0A094L556-F1
#
_cell.length_a   1.000
_cell.length_b   1.000
_cell.length_c   1.000
_cell.angle_alpha   90.00
_cell.angle_beta   90.00
_cell.angle_gamma   90.00
#
_symmetry.space_group_name_H-M   'P 1'
#
loop_
_entity.id
_entity.type
_entity.pdbx_description
1 polymer ?
#
loop_
_entity_poly.entity_id
_entity_poly.type
_entity_poly.pdbx_seq_one_letter_code
_entity_poly.pdbx_strand_id
1 'polypeptide(L)'
;QALFNLLIPDHAADAFSPPRLSEPSPWDLLRLLGGLSRWDAEHFLFIAEHGYLYEHNCAFFPLYPLSLRATFLFSVSPANVFMAAAYSESMFAFLAFSAMWQLEKGQSWLSGLLFSLASGVRANGLSNAGFFLYSRGKSFALQLQAGSVRKLPPLWKQLLGVASSVVLMCAGVFLPFALFQYYAYARFCGAGASLEQPLPKPLLQLALAKGYRLAARNGVKPPWCSQRFPVVYSYIQDAYWNVGFLRYFELRQIPNFLLALPVTLLGSWAAWTYIVANPRHCLTLGLERRKSEEKGKPRAGFCCPTVFAYVVHATVLLAFGFSCMHVQVLTRFLGSSSPILYWFSAHLLQEHEPLLWGEGTEHPTPRSEESLLGKPPASWGKGTSGNPVVRLLLGCRSVTPLSKCILGFFLCYWLLGLILHCNFLPWT
;
A
#
# COMPACT_ATOMS: atom_id res chain seq x y z
N GLN A 1 -23.77 -25.97 7.67
CA GLN A 1 -23.95 -25.95 6.20
C GLN A 1 -24.20 -27.35 5.65
N ALA A 2 -23.28 -28.30 5.77
CA ALA A 2 -23.49 -29.69 5.31
C ALA A 2 -24.81 -30.34 5.82
N LEU A 3 -25.15 -30.14 7.09
CA LEU A 3 -26.43 -30.61 7.67
C LEU A 3 -27.66 -29.92 7.04
N PHE A 4 -27.59 -28.62 6.75
CA PHE A 4 -28.71 -27.86 6.18
C PHE A 4 -28.89 -28.13 4.69
N ASN A 5 -27.80 -28.34 3.94
CA ASN A 5 -27.83 -28.76 2.53
C ASN A 5 -28.49 -30.14 2.34
N LEU A 6 -28.53 -30.99 3.39
CA LEU A 6 -29.24 -32.27 3.38
C LEU A 6 -30.72 -32.14 3.72
N LEU A 7 -31.08 -31.15 4.54
CA LEU A 7 -32.45 -30.97 5.07
C LEU A 7 -33.30 -30.03 4.22
N ILE A 8 -32.68 -29.11 3.48
CA ILE A 8 -33.36 -28.11 2.67
C ILE A 8 -32.89 -28.31 1.22
N PRO A 9 -33.76 -28.82 0.31
CA PRO A 9 -33.41 -28.93 -1.09
C PRO A 9 -33.20 -27.53 -1.67
N ASP A 10 -32.07 -27.35 -2.34
CA ASP A 10 -31.67 -26.07 -2.89
C ASP A 10 -32.47 -25.69 -4.13
N HIS A 11 -32.75 -24.39 -4.27
CA HIS A 11 -33.36 -23.84 -5.47
C HIS A 11 -32.33 -23.80 -6.61
N ALA A 12 -32.64 -24.45 -7.73
CA ALA A 12 -31.87 -24.35 -8.97
C ALA A 12 -32.21 -23.03 -9.66
N ALA A 13 -31.44 -21.98 -9.36
CA ALA A 13 -31.51 -20.74 -10.11
C ALA A 13 -30.79 -20.91 -11.46
N ASP A 14 -31.31 -20.30 -12.53
CA ASP A 14 -30.66 -20.18 -13.85
C ASP A 14 -29.42 -19.25 -13.83
N ALA A 15 -28.68 -19.24 -12.72
CA ALA A 15 -27.49 -18.43 -12.53
C ALA A 15 -26.33 -19.00 -13.33
N PHE A 16 -25.42 -18.11 -13.76
CA PHE A 16 -24.19 -18.46 -14.46
C PHE A 16 -23.45 -19.61 -13.78
N SER A 17 -23.35 -20.74 -14.48
CA SER A 17 -22.71 -21.97 -14.00
C SER A 17 -21.64 -22.39 -15.01
N PRO A 18 -20.37 -21.99 -14.81
CA PRO A 18 -19.30 -22.34 -15.75
C PRO A 18 -19.02 -23.86 -15.73
N PRO A 19 -18.61 -24.46 -16.86
CA PRO A 19 -18.30 -25.88 -16.91
C PRO A 19 -17.15 -26.20 -15.94
N ARG A 20 -17.42 -27.07 -14.97
CA ARG A 20 -16.39 -27.53 -14.01
C ARG A 20 -15.48 -28.51 -14.74
N LEU A 21 -14.23 -28.12 -14.98
CA LEU A 21 -13.25 -28.92 -15.72
C LEU A 21 -12.71 -30.12 -14.92
N SER A 22 -13.06 -30.25 -13.64
CA SER A 22 -12.62 -31.34 -12.75
C SER A 22 -13.80 -31.86 -11.92
N GLU A 23 -13.94 -33.19 -11.81
CA GLU A 23 -14.88 -33.85 -10.89
C GLU A 23 -14.42 -33.62 -9.43
N PRO A 24 -15.31 -33.17 -8.52
CA PRO A 24 -14.93 -32.91 -7.14
C PRO A 24 -14.58 -34.22 -6.41
N SER A 25 -13.46 -34.23 -5.69
CA SER A 25 -13.06 -35.39 -4.89
C SER A 25 -14.02 -35.58 -3.70
N PRO A 26 -14.15 -36.81 -3.15
CA PRO A 26 -15.01 -37.09 -2.00
C PRO A 26 -14.66 -36.27 -0.74
N TRP A 27 -13.41 -35.80 -0.65
CA TRP A 27 -12.84 -35.04 0.47
C TRP A 27 -12.74 -33.54 0.19
N ASP A 28 -13.31 -33.07 -0.92
CA ASP A 28 -13.24 -31.66 -1.25
C ASP A 28 -13.95 -30.84 -0.18
N LEU A 29 -13.22 -29.87 0.39
CA LEU A 29 -13.78 -28.80 1.23
C LEU A 29 -14.99 -28.12 0.56
N LEU A 30 -15.11 -28.22 -0.77
CA LEU A 30 -16.23 -27.80 -1.58
C LEU A 30 -17.57 -28.44 -1.18
N ARG A 31 -17.60 -29.64 -0.59
CA ARG A 31 -18.85 -30.22 -0.05
C ARG A 31 -19.30 -29.55 1.25
N LEU A 32 -18.34 -29.09 2.06
CA LEU A 32 -18.63 -28.46 3.36
C LEU A 32 -18.88 -26.96 3.23
N LEU A 33 -18.18 -26.31 2.29
CA LEU A 33 -18.19 -24.88 2.00
C LEU A 33 -18.85 -24.52 0.66
N GLY A 34 -19.50 -25.46 -0.02
CA GLY A 34 -20.00 -25.27 -1.39
C GLY A 34 -21.05 -24.18 -1.57
N GLY A 35 -21.70 -23.70 -0.50
CA GLY A 35 -22.55 -22.51 -0.62
C GLY A 35 -21.77 -21.20 -0.65
N LEU A 36 -20.47 -21.18 -0.31
CA LEU A 36 -19.59 -20.03 -0.53
C LEU A 36 -19.23 -19.86 -2.01
N SER A 37 -19.43 -20.89 -2.83
CA SER A 37 -19.16 -20.88 -4.27
C SER A 37 -20.46 -20.85 -5.08
N ARG A 38 -21.49 -20.13 -4.62
CA ARG A 38 -22.77 -19.98 -5.35
C ARG A 38 -23.04 -18.53 -5.72
N TRP A 39 -23.95 -18.34 -6.68
CA TRP A 39 -24.39 -17.02 -7.15
C TRP A 39 -23.21 -16.21 -7.71
N ASP A 40 -23.08 -14.95 -7.27
CA ASP A 40 -22.01 -14.04 -7.67
C ASP A 40 -20.60 -14.61 -7.44
N ALA A 41 -20.43 -15.54 -6.49
CA ALA A 41 -19.15 -16.18 -6.25
C ALA A 41 -18.63 -17.00 -7.44
N GLU A 42 -19.53 -17.62 -8.23
CA GLU A 42 -19.12 -18.36 -9.44
C GLU A 42 -18.61 -17.39 -10.51
N HIS A 43 -19.21 -16.21 -10.64
CA HIS A 43 -18.69 -15.14 -11.49
C HIS A 43 -17.31 -14.66 -11.02
N PHE A 44 -17.14 -14.39 -9.71
CA PHE A 44 -15.84 -13.95 -9.18
C PHE A 44 -14.73 -14.98 -9.39
N LEU A 45 -15.00 -16.26 -9.11
CA LEU A 45 -14.04 -17.34 -9.34
C LEU A 45 -13.71 -17.50 -10.83
N PHE A 46 -14.73 -17.46 -11.69
CA PHE A 46 -14.53 -17.54 -13.14
C PHE A 46 -13.71 -16.37 -13.67
N ILE A 47 -14.02 -15.14 -13.23
CA ILE A 47 -13.27 -13.93 -13.62
C ILE A 47 -11.83 -14.01 -13.10
N ALA A 48 -11.61 -14.51 -11.88
CA ALA A 48 -10.25 -14.70 -11.38
C ALA A 48 -9.44 -15.65 -12.28
N GLU A 49 -10.04 -16.77 -12.70
CA GLU A 49 -9.35 -17.81 -13.48
C GLU A 49 -9.18 -17.47 -14.97
N HIS A 50 -10.21 -16.88 -15.59
CA HIS A 50 -10.30 -16.72 -17.05
C HIS A 50 -10.37 -15.26 -17.49
N GLY A 51 -10.44 -14.31 -16.57
CA GLY A 51 -10.71 -12.91 -16.87
C GLY A 51 -12.16 -12.67 -17.31
N TYR A 52 -12.39 -11.52 -17.95
CA TYR A 52 -13.72 -11.12 -18.42
C TYR A 52 -14.03 -11.71 -19.79
N LEU A 53 -14.28 -13.02 -19.84
CA LEU A 53 -14.58 -13.71 -21.11
C LEU A 53 -15.99 -13.40 -21.65
N TYR A 54 -16.98 -13.35 -20.78
CA TYR A 54 -18.38 -13.10 -21.15
C TYR A 54 -18.81 -11.66 -20.86
N GLU A 55 -19.74 -11.13 -21.67
CA GLU A 55 -20.23 -9.75 -21.51
C GLU A 55 -20.82 -9.49 -20.11
N HIS A 56 -21.60 -10.42 -19.58
CA HIS A 56 -22.19 -10.30 -18.24
C HIS A 56 -21.14 -10.30 -17.11
N ASN A 57 -19.93 -10.81 -17.35
CA ASN A 57 -18.84 -10.71 -16.38
C ASN A 57 -18.40 -9.25 -16.18
N CYS A 58 -18.59 -8.39 -17.18
CA CYS A 58 -18.27 -6.96 -17.08
C CYS A 58 -19.22 -6.20 -16.15
N ALA A 59 -20.34 -6.80 -15.72
CA ALA A 59 -21.19 -6.25 -14.67
C ALA A 59 -20.54 -6.34 -13.28
N PHE A 60 -19.55 -7.22 -13.11
CA PHE A 60 -18.81 -7.39 -11.87
C PHE A 60 -17.63 -6.42 -11.77
N PHE A 61 -17.06 -6.31 -10.58
CA PHE A 61 -16.02 -5.34 -10.23
C PHE A 61 -14.90 -5.30 -11.28
N PRO A 62 -14.58 -4.18 -11.93
CA PRO A 62 -13.54 -4.12 -12.97
C PRO A 62 -12.15 -4.36 -12.37
N LEU A 63 -11.23 -4.92 -13.17
CA LEU A 63 -9.86 -5.25 -12.74
C LEU A 63 -9.79 -6.24 -11.56
N TYR A 64 -10.83 -7.06 -11.35
CA TYR A 64 -10.89 -8.06 -10.29
C TYR A 64 -9.68 -9.01 -10.25
N PRO A 65 -9.17 -9.53 -11.40
CA PRO A 65 -7.97 -10.37 -11.37
C PRO A 65 -6.74 -9.64 -10.84
N LEU A 66 -6.60 -8.34 -11.16
CA LEU A 66 -5.49 -7.52 -10.69
C LEU A 66 -5.61 -7.22 -9.18
N SER A 67 -6.82 -6.88 -8.71
CA SER A 67 -7.05 -6.60 -7.29
C SER A 67 -6.87 -7.84 -6.41
N LEU A 68 -7.29 -9.02 -6.88
CA LEU A 68 -7.06 -10.29 -6.20
C LEU A 68 -5.56 -10.55 -6.01
N ARG A 69 -4.74 -10.35 -7.06
CA ARG A 69 -3.29 -10.54 -6.98
C ARG A 69 -2.61 -9.50 -6.09
N ALA A 70 -3.00 -8.23 -6.17
CA ALA A 70 -2.47 -7.20 -5.29
C ALA A 70 -2.79 -7.49 -3.81
N THR A 71 -4.01 -7.96 -3.52
CA THR A 71 -4.42 -8.34 -2.16
C THR A 71 -3.66 -9.56 -1.67
N PHE A 72 -3.48 -10.57 -2.52
CA PHE A 72 -2.63 -11.72 -2.19
C PHE A 72 -1.21 -11.28 -1.83
N LEU A 73 -0.58 -10.45 -2.66
CA LEU A 73 0.77 -9.93 -2.40
C LEU A 73 0.84 -9.08 -1.13
N PHE A 74 -0.22 -8.34 -0.79
CA PHE A 74 -0.34 -7.65 0.49
C PHE A 74 -0.37 -8.64 1.67
N SER A 75 -1.16 -9.72 1.55
CA SER A 75 -1.27 -10.77 2.58
C SER A 75 0.01 -11.58 2.76
N VAL A 76 0.77 -11.84 1.69
CA VAL A 76 2.10 -12.49 1.78
C VAL A 76 3.24 -11.47 1.74
N SER A 77 2.97 -10.23 2.18
CA SER A 77 3.98 -9.19 2.09
C SER A 77 5.17 -9.47 3.01
N PRO A 78 6.38 -9.05 2.60
CA PRO A 78 7.56 -8.99 3.47
C PRO A 78 7.32 -8.32 4.83
N ALA A 79 6.38 -7.37 4.87
CA ALA A 79 6.03 -6.61 6.07
C ALA A 79 4.96 -7.29 6.94
N ASN A 80 4.40 -8.43 6.52
CA ASN A 80 3.19 -9.00 7.13
C ASN A 80 3.39 -9.40 8.60
N VAL A 81 4.59 -9.75 9.04
CA VAL A 81 4.85 -10.01 10.46
C VAL A 81 4.48 -8.80 11.32
N PHE A 82 4.85 -7.60 10.89
CA PHE A 82 4.46 -6.34 11.55
C PHE A 82 2.98 -6.00 11.36
N MET A 83 2.31 -6.58 10.36
CA MET A 83 0.86 -6.40 10.17
C MET A 83 0.05 -7.36 11.07
N ALA A 84 0.59 -8.54 11.36
CA ALA A 84 -0.09 -9.58 12.12
C ALA A 84 0.19 -9.50 13.64
N ALA A 85 1.40 -9.10 14.03
CA ALA A 85 1.75 -8.87 15.43
C ALA A 85 1.16 -7.56 15.97
N ALA A 86 1.20 -7.36 17.29
CA ALA A 86 0.63 -6.19 17.99
C ALA A 86 1.44 -4.89 17.76
N TYR A 87 1.65 -4.54 16.51
CA TYR A 87 2.28 -3.31 16.04
C TYR A 87 1.25 -2.35 15.43
N SER A 88 1.65 -1.10 15.22
CA SER A 88 0.74 -0.06 14.73
C SER A 88 0.62 0.00 13.20
N GLU A 89 1.43 -0.79 12.48
CA GLU A 89 1.47 -0.88 11.02
C GLU A 89 0.14 -1.31 10.41
N SER A 90 -0.55 -2.31 10.97
CA SER A 90 -1.83 -2.81 10.42
C SER A 90 -2.96 -1.82 10.59
N MET A 91 -3.10 -1.23 11.78
CA MET A 91 -4.07 -0.17 12.04
C MET A 91 -3.78 1.06 11.17
N PHE A 92 -2.50 1.41 11.00
CA PHE A 92 -2.10 2.49 10.11
C PHE A 92 -2.46 2.22 8.65
N ALA A 93 -2.12 1.04 8.12
CA ALA A 93 -2.41 0.65 6.73
C ALA A 93 -3.92 0.64 6.48
N PHE A 94 -4.71 0.09 7.40
CA PHE A 94 -6.17 0.10 7.33
C PHE A 94 -6.73 1.52 7.23
N LEU A 95 -6.32 2.42 8.13
CA LEU A 95 -6.80 3.81 8.15
C LEU A 95 -6.32 4.60 6.92
N ALA A 96 -5.05 4.46 6.53
CA ALA A 96 -4.47 5.17 5.40
C ALA A 96 -5.09 4.73 4.06
N PHE A 97 -5.22 3.43 3.82
CA PHE A 97 -5.83 2.91 2.59
C PHE A 97 -7.33 3.19 2.53
N SER A 98 -8.03 3.13 3.67
CA SER A 98 -9.44 3.56 3.74
C SER A 98 -9.58 5.06 3.45
N ALA A 99 -8.69 5.90 3.97
CA ALA A 99 -8.70 7.33 3.69
C ALA A 99 -8.47 7.64 2.21
N MET A 100 -7.51 6.95 1.58
CA MET A 100 -7.26 7.02 0.13
C MET A 100 -8.50 6.62 -0.66
N TRP A 101 -9.14 5.49 -0.31
CA TRP A 101 -10.36 5.04 -0.97
C TRP A 101 -11.51 6.03 -0.85
N GLN A 102 -11.73 6.59 0.35
CA GLN A 102 -12.77 7.58 0.58
C GLN A 102 -12.49 8.90 -0.14
N LEU A 103 -11.21 9.24 -0.35
CA LEU A 103 -10.82 10.39 -1.17
C LEU A 103 -11.22 10.19 -2.63
N GLU A 104 -10.98 9.01 -3.20
CA GLU A 104 -11.38 8.67 -4.59
C GLU A 104 -12.90 8.64 -4.76
N LYS A 105 -13.66 8.25 -3.73
CA LYS A 105 -15.13 8.36 -3.72
C LYS A 105 -15.64 9.81 -3.62
N GLY A 106 -14.76 10.80 -3.48
CA GLY A 106 -15.12 12.21 -3.30
C GLY A 106 -15.53 12.57 -1.87
N GLN A 107 -15.49 11.64 -0.91
CA GLN A 107 -15.84 11.88 0.50
C GLN A 107 -14.66 12.50 1.26
N SER A 108 -14.30 13.74 0.89
CA SER A 108 -13.13 14.45 1.43
C SER A 108 -13.10 14.50 2.95
N TRP A 109 -14.23 14.78 3.61
CA TRP A 109 -14.29 14.94 5.08
C TRP A 109 -13.97 13.63 5.83
N LEU A 110 -14.58 12.52 5.39
CA LEU A 110 -14.30 11.21 5.97
C LEU A 110 -12.86 10.77 5.68
N SER A 111 -12.35 11.06 4.48
CA SER A 111 -10.92 10.88 4.17
C SER A 111 -10.02 11.68 5.12
N GLY A 112 -10.36 12.94 5.42
CA GLY A 112 -9.60 13.79 6.32
C GLY A 112 -9.57 13.27 7.75
N LEU A 113 -10.71 12.82 8.26
CA LEU A 113 -10.80 12.16 9.56
C LEU A 113 -9.93 10.90 9.62
N LEU A 114 -10.02 10.04 8.60
CA LEU A 114 -9.24 8.80 8.56
C LEU A 114 -7.73 9.06 8.43
N PHE A 115 -7.30 10.05 7.64
CA PHE A 115 -5.88 10.45 7.58
C PHE A 115 -5.39 11.10 8.87
N SER A 116 -6.24 11.85 9.57
CA SER A 116 -5.94 12.36 10.91
C SER A 116 -5.72 11.21 11.88
N LEU A 117 -6.66 10.26 11.95
CA LEU A 117 -6.52 9.07 12.79
C LEU A 117 -5.24 8.29 12.44
N ALA A 118 -4.96 8.06 11.15
CA ALA A 118 -3.73 7.41 10.70
C ALA A 118 -2.47 8.13 11.20
N SER A 119 -2.46 9.47 11.17
CA SER A 119 -1.35 10.28 11.69
C SER A 119 -1.20 10.20 13.21
N GLY A 120 -2.32 9.98 13.92
CA GLY A 120 -2.31 9.66 15.35
C GLY A 120 -1.72 8.29 15.66
N VAL A 121 -1.87 7.33 14.75
CA VAL A 121 -1.28 5.98 14.89
C VAL A 121 0.23 6.01 14.63
N ARG A 122 0.66 6.75 13.60
CA ARG A 122 2.07 6.87 13.21
C ARG A 122 2.38 8.24 12.61
N ALA A 123 3.55 8.78 12.95
CA ALA A 123 4.05 10.05 12.39
C ALA A 123 4.19 10.03 10.85
N ASN A 124 4.35 8.86 10.24
CA ASN A 124 4.40 8.68 8.78
C ASN A 124 3.11 9.20 8.10
N GLY A 125 1.99 9.19 8.81
CA GLY A 125 0.69 9.68 8.31
C GLY A 125 0.69 11.16 7.95
N LEU A 126 1.62 11.96 8.49
CA LEU A 126 1.76 13.38 8.13
C LEU A 126 2.01 13.57 6.63
N SER A 127 2.70 12.63 5.98
CA SER A 127 2.94 12.64 4.53
C SER A 127 1.64 12.58 3.72
N ASN A 128 0.55 12.03 4.28
CA ASN A 128 -0.72 11.90 3.61
C ASN A 128 -1.43 13.26 3.39
N ALA A 129 -0.99 14.32 4.08
CA ALA A 129 -1.46 15.68 3.79
C ALA A 129 -1.25 16.06 2.30
N GLY A 130 -0.21 15.50 1.67
CA GLY A 130 0.07 15.68 0.25
C GLY A 130 -1.09 15.30 -0.67
N PHE A 131 -1.92 14.31 -0.31
CA PHE A 131 -3.10 13.94 -1.10
C PHE A 131 -4.14 15.06 -1.16
N PHE A 132 -4.34 15.82 -0.07
CA PHE A 132 -5.26 16.96 -0.07
C PHE A 132 -4.69 18.16 -0.82
N LEU A 133 -3.39 18.44 -0.65
CA LEU A 133 -2.72 19.48 -1.43
C LEU A 133 -2.89 19.21 -2.94
N TYR A 134 -2.63 17.97 -3.36
CA TYR A 134 -2.77 17.57 -4.75
C TYR A 134 -4.22 17.60 -5.23
N SER A 135 -5.15 16.97 -4.51
CA SER A 135 -6.56 16.88 -4.91
C SER A 135 -7.20 18.27 -5.06
N ARG A 136 -7.02 19.14 -4.05
CA ARG A 136 -7.58 20.50 -4.09
C ARG A 136 -6.86 21.40 -5.09
N GLY A 137 -5.53 21.28 -5.20
CA GLY A 137 -4.73 22.00 -6.20
C GLY A 137 -5.15 21.63 -7.63
N LYS A 138 -5.35 20.34 -7.90
CA LYS A 138 -5.83 19.84 -9.20
C LYS A 138 -7.23 20.35 -9.52
N SER A 139 -8.18 20.27 -8.58
CA SER A 139 -9.53 20.82 -8.80
C SER A 139 -9.49 22.32 -9.12
N PHE A 140 -8.67 23.08 -8.40
CA PHE A 140 -8.52 24.52 -8.63
C PHE A 140 -7.89 24.83 -10.01
N ALA A 141 -6.81 24.14 -10.37
CA ALA A 141 -6.15 24.31 -11.67
C ALA A 141 -7.08 24.00 -12.84
N LEU A 142 -7.84 22.90 -12.75
CA LEU A 142 -8.82 22.53 -13.78
C LEU A 142 -9.98 23.51 -13.87
N GLN A 143 -10.44 24.08 -12.75
CA GLN A 143 -11.47 25.13 -12.75
C GLN A 143 -10.99 26.41 -13.44
N LEU A 144 -9.74 26.83 -13.21
CA LEU A 144 -9.15 27.98 -13.89
C LEU A 144 -9.06 27.77 -15.40
N GLN A 145 -8.69 26.57 -15.84
CA GLN A 145 -8.58 26.22 -17.26
C GLN A 145 -9.95 26.04 -17.94
N ALA A 146 -11.01 25.71 -17.20
CA ALA A 146 -12.35 25.48 -17.74
C ALA A 146 -13.13 26.75 -18.13
N GLY A 147 -12.62 27.94 -17.80
CA GLY A 147 -12.97 29.22 -18.42
C GLY A 147 -14.45 29.44 -18.76
N SER A 148 -15.33 29.55 -17.77
CA SER A 148 -16.62 30.24 -17.95
C SER A 148 -16.66 31.48 -17.06
N VAL A 149 -16.12 32.58 -17.62
CA VAL A 149 -15.89 33.89 -16.99
C VAL A 149 -17.19 34.57 -16.51
N ARG A 150 -18.38 34.04 -16.85
CA ARG A 150 -19.66 34.74 -16.64
C ARG A 150 -20.39 34.47 -15.32
N LYS A 151 -19.96 33.51 -14.49
CA LYS A 151 -20.64 33.17 -13.21
C LYS A 151 -19.73 32.81 -12.02
N LEU A 152 -18.42 33.08 -12.10
CA LEU A 152 -17.49 32.70 -11.03
C LEU A 152 -17.37 33.84 -9.99
N PRO A 153 -17.32 33.54 -8.69
CA PRO A 153 -16.90 34.51 -7.68
C PRO A 153 -15.49 35.02 -8.02
N PRO A 154 -15.12 36.23 -7.57
CA PRO A 154 -13.82 36.79 -7.90
C PRO A 154 -12.68 35.85 -7.48
N LEU A 155 -11.65 35.75 -8.32
CA LEU A 155 -10.57 34.75 -8.23
C LEU A 155 -9.94 34.66 -6.83
N TRP A 156 -9.83 35.80 -6.12
CA TRP A 156 -9.32 35.84 -4.75
C TRP A 156 -10.22 35.10 -3.73
N LYS A 157 -11.54 35.12 -3.88
CA LYS A 157 -12.46 34.35 -3.01
C LYS A 157 -12.33 32.84 -3.28
N GLN A 158 -12.10 32.45 -4.53
CA GLN A 158 -11.86 31.05 -4.88
C GLN A 158 -10.53 30.56 -4.31
N LEU A 159 -9.48 31.35 -4.48
CA LEU A 159 -8.16 31.07 -3.90
C LEU A 159 -8.24 30.96 -2.38
N LEU A 160 -8.94 31.90 -1.73
CA LEU A 160 -9.13 31.88 -0.28
C LEU A 160 -9.94 30.65 0.18
N GLY A 161 -10.96 30.24 -0.57
CA GLY A 161 -11.74 29.03 -0.28
C GLY A 161 -10.94 27.74 -0.43
N VAL A 162 -10.10 27.64 -1.46
CA VAL A 162 -9.21 26.49 -1.66
C VAL A 162 -8.12 26.47 -0.59
N ALA A 163 -7.49 27.62 -0.32
CA ALA A 163 -6.44 27.75 0.69
C ALA A 163 -6.99 27.41 2.08
N SER A 164 -8.15 27.94 2.47
CA SER A 164 -8.76 27.63 3.77
C SER A 164 -9.13 26.14 3.89
N SER A 165 -9.65 25.53 2.82
CA SER A 165 -9.94 24.09 2.82
C SER A 165 -8.68 23.23 2.94
N VAL A 166 -7.60 23.59 2.25
CA VAL A 166 -6.31 22.87 2.33
C VAL A 166 -5.72 23.03 3.72
N VAL A 167 -5.68 24.26 4.26
CA VAL A 167 -5.17 24.53 5.60
C VAL A 167 -5.96 23.77 6.65
N LEU A 168 -7.29 23.76 6.59
CA LEU A 168 -8.15 23.04 7.54
C LEU A 168 -7.88 21.52 7.50
N MET A 169 -7.76 20.94 6.31
CA MET A 169 -7.47 19.51 6.17
C MET A 169 -6.06 19.14 6.62
N CYS A 170 -5.07 19.95 6.27
CA CYS A 170 -3.69 19.74 6.74
C CYS A 170 -3.62 19.89 8.26
N ALA A 171 -4.27 20.92 8.83
CA ALA A 171 -4.35 21.08 10.27
C ALA A 171 -4.96 19.84 10.94
N GLY A 172 -6.03 19.27 10.36
CA GLY A 172 -6.62 18.02 10.84
C GLY A 172 -5.64 16.84 10.81
N VAL A 173 -4.88 16.67 9.73
CA VAL A 173 -3.85 15.62 9.61
C VAL A 173 -2.72 15.79 10.62
N PHE A 174 -2.26 17.03 10.84
CA PHE A 174 -1.15 17.33 11.75
C PHE A 174 -1.58 17.39 13.23
N LEU A 175 -2.87 17.55 13.52
CA LEU A 175 -3.39 17.74 14.88
C LEU A 175 -2.98 16.64 15.85
N PRO A 176 -3.15 15.33 15.57
CA PRO A 176 -2.77 14.28 16.52
C PRO A 176 -1.28 14.27 16.84
N PHE A 177 -0.43 14.53 15.84
CA PHE A 177 1.00 14.67 16.06
C PHE A 177 1.30 15.87 16.96
N ALA A 178 0.71 17.04 16.68
CA ALA A 178 0.88 18.25 17.49
C ALA A 178 0.40 18.07 18.94
N LEU A 179 -0.74 17.41 19.14
CA LEU A 179 -1.26 17.08 20.48
C LEU A 179 -0.29 16.17 21.24
N PHE A 180 0.31 15.18 20.58
CA PHE A 180 1.33 14.32 21.19
C PHE A 180 2.62 15.09 21.52
N GLN A 181 3.08 15.97 20.63
CA GLN A 181 4.24 16.85 20.91
C GLN A 181 3.95 17.76 22.12
N TYR A 182 2.76 18.34 22.20
CA TYR A 182 2.34 19.17 23.33
C TYR A 182 2.29 18.35 24.63
N TYR A 183 1.70 17.15 24.60
CA TYR A 183 1.67 16.24 25.74
C TYR A 183 3.09 15.94 26.25
N ALA A 184 4.02 15.60 25.35
CA ALA A 184 5.41 15.34 25.71
C ALA A 184 6.10 16.58 26.28
N TYR A 185 5.88 17.76 25.67
CA TYR A 185 6.42 19.02 26.16
C TYR A 185 5.89 19.36 27.56
N ALA A 186 4.59 19.26 27.79
CA ALA A 186 3.98 19.47 29.10
C ALA A 186 4.56 18.51 30.16
N ARG A 187 4.78 17.25 29.78
CA ARG A 187 5.29 16.21 30.69
C ARG A 187 6.77 16.36 31.04
N PHE A 188 7.62 16.81 30.11
CA PHE A 188 9.08 16.85 30.29
C PHE A 188 9.67 18.25 30.46
N CYS A 189 8.99 19.30 29.99
CA CYS A 189 9.49 20.68 30.00
C CYS A 189 8.71 21.62 30.96
N GLY A 190 7.54 21.18 31.46
CA GLY A 190 6.68 21.95 32.37
C GLY A 190 7.27 22.20 33.76
N ALA A 191 6.84 23.28 34.42
CA ALA A 191 7.40 23.79 35.68
C ALA A 191 7.11 22.92 36.93
N GLY A 192 6.30 21.87 36.81
CA GLY A 192 5.95 20.93 37.88
C GLY A 192 6.05 19.46 37.44
N ALA A 193 6.94 19.15 36.48
CA ALA A 193 7.05 17.83 35.86
C ALA A 193 7.49 16.68 36.79
N SER A 194 7.51 16.89 38.11
CA SER A 194 7.79 15.90 39.15
C SER A 194 6.95 14.64 38.91
N LEU A 195 7.59 13.47 38.90
CA LEU A 195 6.87 12.21 39.01
C LEU A 195 6.19 12.19 40.39
N GLU A 196 4.89 12.50 40.44
CA GLU A 196 4.10 12.39 41.68
C GLU A 196 3.97 10.92 42.17
N GLN A 197 4.24 9.95 41.30
CA GLN A 197 4.22 8.52 41.62
C GLN A 197 5.63 7.91 41.70
N PRO A 198 5.92 7.06 42.70
CA PRO A 198 7.19 6.35 42.80
C PRO A 198 7.32 5.36 41.62
N LEU A 199 8.35 5.57 40.79
CA LEU A 199 8.63 4.70 39.64
C LEU A 199 9.09 3.32 40.13
N PRO A 200 8.53 2.21 39.60
CA PRO A 200 8.99 0.86 39.93
C PRO A 200 10.52 0.69 39.76
N LYS A 201 11.17 0.05 40.74
CA LYS A 201 12.64 -0.16 40.76
C LYS A 201 13.20 -0.76 39.46
N PRO A 202 12.55 -1.75 38.80
CA PRO A 202 13.06 -2.31 37.55
C PRO A 202 13.18 -1.27 36.42
N LEU A 203 12.21 -0.35 36.31
CA LEU A 203 12.22 0.71 35.29
C LEU A 203 13.32 1.74 35.57
N LEU A 204 13.57 2.01 36.85
CA LEU A 204 14.65 2.90 37.27
C LEU A 204 16.03 2.32 36.93
N GLN A 205 16.23 1.03 37.17
CA GLN A 205 17.46 0.33 36.82
C GLN A 205 17.69 0.33 35.30
N LEU A 206 16.64 0.08 34.52
CA LEU A 206 16.71 0.15 33.06
C LEU A 206 17.11 1.55 32.57
N ALA A 207 16.49 2.59 33.13
CA ALA A 207 16.80 3.96 32.76
C ALA A 207 18.25 4.33 33.08
N LEU A 208 18.78 3.89 34.23
CA LEU A 208 20.18 4.08 34.58
C LEU A 208 21.13 3.30 33.65
N ALA A 209 20.83 2.03 33.39
CA ALA A 209 21.65 1.17 32.55
C ALA A 209 21.72 1.64 31.08
N LYS A 210 20.62 2.20 30.56
CA LYS A 210 20.54 2.70 29.18
C LYS A 210 20.76 4.21 29.05
N GLY A 211 20.99 4.92 30.15
CA GLY A 211 21.14 6.37 30.16
C GLY A 211 19.88 7.13 29.74
N TYR A 212 18.69 6.56 29.96
CA TYR A 212 17.43 7.22 29.61
C TYR A 212 17.09 8.37 30.54
N ARG A 213 16.61 9.47 29.96
CA ARG A 213 16.15 10.64 30.72
C ARG A 213 14.73 10.40 31.23
N LEU A 214 14.58 10.43 32.56
CA LEU A 214 13.28 10.38 33.23
C LEU A 214 12.67 11.78 33.34
N ALA A 215 11.33 11.85 33.31
CA ALA A 215 10.62 13.08 33.59
C ALA A 215 10.96 13.55 35.02
N ALA A 216 11.66 14.68 35.12
CA ALA A 216 11.96 15.41 36.36
C ALA A 216 12.71 14.66 37.47
N ARG A 217 13.79 13.94 37.16
CA ARG A 217 14.60 13.37 38.25
C ARG A 217 15.41 14.39 39.05
N ASN A 218 15.70 15.60 38.55
CA ASN A 218 16.53 16.60 39.25
C ASN A 218 16.25 18.08 38.84
N GLY A 219 15.07 18.39 38.30
CA GLY A 219 14.78 19.72 37.70
C GLY A 219 15.55 20.04 36.40
N VAL A 220 16.49 19.16 35.98
CA VAL A 220 17.23 19.30 34.72
C VAL A 220 16.33 18.97 33.54
N LYS A 221 16.00 19.99 32.75
CA LYS A 221 15.19 19.84 31.54
C LYS A 221 16.00 19.16 30.41
N PRO A 222 15.37 18.33 29.58
CA PRO A 222 15.98 17.87 28.34
C PRO A 222 16.40 19.04 27.42
N PRO A 223 17.49 18.91 26.64
CA PRO A 223 18.01 19.99 25.80
C PRO A 223 17.05 20.40 24.68
N TRP A 224 16.17 19.49 24.25
CA TRP A 224 15.13 19.80 23.27
C TRP A 224 14.07 20.77 23.81
N CYS A 225 13.92 20.92 25.14
CA CYS A 225 13.01 21.92 25.72
C CYS A 225 13.46 23.36 25.45
N SER A 226 14.77 23.60 25.26
CA SER A 226 15.33 24.94 24.98
C SER A 226 15.49 25.23 23.49
N GLN A 227 15.09 24.31 22.61
CA GLN A 227 15.15 24.53 21.16
C GLN A 227 14.02 25.48 20.72
N ARG A 228 14.27 26.25 19.64
CA ARG A 228 13.29 27.18 19.05
C ARG A 228 11.96 26.50 18.68
N PHE A 229 12.03 25.25 18.26
CA PHE A 229 10.89 24.38 18.01
C PHE A 229 11.10 23.06 18.79
N PRO A 230 10.54 22.91 20.00
CA PRO A 230 10.80 21.77 20.87
C PRO A 230 10.04 20.53 20.39
N VAL A 231 10.61 19.82 19.40
CA VAL A 231 10.03 18.59 18.84
C VAL A 231 10.73 17.38 19.46
N VAL A 232 10.03 16.67 20.36
CA VAL A 232 10.60 15.51 21.06
C VAL A 232 10.93 14.38 20.09
N TYR A 233 10.15 14.24 19.01
CA TYR A 233 10.34 13.16 18.04
C TYR A 233 11.69 13.27 17.33
N SER A 234 12.02 14.44 16.79
CA SER A 234 13.30 14.70 16.13
C SER A 234 14.49 14.52 17.08
N TYR A 235 14.34 14.96 18.34
CA TYR A 235 15.38 14.74 19.35
C TYR A 235 15.59 13.26 19.66
N ILE A 236 14.52 12.47 19.80
CA ILE A 236 14.64 11.03 20.07
C ILE A 236 15.30 10.30 18.89
N GLN A 237 14.90 10.65 17.67
CA GLN A 237 15.50 10.10 16.44
C GLN A 237 17.00 10.34 16.39
N ASP A 238 17.46 11.54 16.72
CA ASP A 238 18.87 11.92 16.75
C ASP A 238 19.62 11.26 17.91
N ALA A 239 19.15 11.48 19.15
CA ALA A 239 19.89 11.14 20.37
C ALA A 239 19.90 9.64 20.71
N TYR A 240 18.84 8.89 20.37
CA TYR A 240 18.71 7.48 20.75
C TYR A 240 18.75 6.53 19.57
N TRP A 241 18.32 6.97 18.39
CA TRP A 241 18.23 6.08 17.22
C TRP A 241 19.30 6.35 16.18
N ASN A 242 20.08 7.43 16.30
CA ASN A 242 21.08 7.86 15.31
C ASN A 242 20.50 7.98 13.89
N VAL A 243 19.24 8.41 13.79
CA VAL A 243 18.52 8.59 12.53
C VAL A 243 18.80 10.00 12.00
N GLY A 244 19.16 10.09 10.72
CA GLY A 244 19.45 11.36 10.06
C GLY A 244 19.86 11.16 8.62
N PHE A 245 19.96 12.26 7.87
CA PHE A 245 20.33 12.22 6.45
C PHE A 245 21.70 11.56 6.26
N LEU A 246 21.71 10.45 5.52
CA LEU A 246 22.85 9.60 5.17
C LEU A 246 23.68 9.06 6.33
N ARG A 247 23.23 9.18 7.59
CA ARG A 247 23.97 8.70 8.77
C ARG A 247 24.11 7.19 8.84
N TYR A 248 23.23 6.45 8.17
CA TYR A 248 23.22 4.99 8.13
C TYR A 248 24.11 4.39 7.02
N PHE A 249 24.72 5.23 6.17
CA PHE A 249 25.50 4.80 5.01
C PHE A 249 26.94 4.42 5.43
N GLU A 250 27.06 3.34 6.20
CA GLU A 250 28.33 2.75 6.61
C GLU A 250 28.56 1.40 5.92
N LEU A 251 29.82 1.05 5.63
CA LEU A 251 30.18 -0.23 4.99
C LEU A 251 29.72 -1.45 5.81
N ARG A 252 29.65 -1.32 7.14
CA ARG A 252 29.15 -2.39 8.03
C ARG A 252 27.67 -2.72 7.80
N GLN A 253 26.91 -1.78 7.24
CA GLN A 253 25.46 -1.91 7.02
C GLN A 253 25.12 -2.51 5.66
N ILE A 254 26.09 -2.87 4.81
CA ILE A 254 25.85 -3.47 3.48
C ILE A 254 24.80 -4.61 3.51
N PRO A 255 24.81 -5.55 4.49
CA PRO A 255 23.76 -6.58 4.56
C PRO A 255 22.34 -6.01 4.69
N ASN A 256 22.16 -4.90 5.41
CA ASN A 256 20.86 -4.22 5.55
C ASN A 256 20.41 -3.55 4.26
N PHE A 257 21.35 -3.01 3.49
CA PHE A 257 21.06 -2.48 2.15
C PHE A 257 20.65 -3.59 1.19
N LEU A 258 21.32 -4.75 1.24
CA LEU A 258 20.95 -5.92 0.43
C LEU A 258 19.54 -6.43 0.78
N LEU A 259 19.16 -6.39 2.07
CA LEU A 259 17.83 -6.78 2.52
C LEU A 259 16.73 -5.84 1.97
N ALA A 260 16.98 -4.53 1.92
CA ALA A 260 16.03 -3.54 1.41
C ALA A 260 16.08 -3.34 -0.12
N LEU A 261 17.08 -3.93 -0.79
CA LEU A 261 17.32 -3.77 -2.22
C LEU A 261 16.08 -4.15 -3.06
N PRO A 262 15.38 -5.28 -2.84
CA PRO A 262 14.24 -5.65 -3.68
C PRO A 262 13.11 -4.63 -3.62
N VAL A 263 12.79 -4.11 -2.43
CA VAL A 263 11.73 -3.08 -2.26
C VAL A 263 12.14 -1.77 -2.90
N THR A 264 13.41 -1.39 -2.75
CA THR A 264 13.96 -0.17 -3.35
C THR A 264 13.89 -0.25 -4.87
N LEU A 265 14.33 -1.37 -5.46
CA LEU A 265 14.27 -1.61 -6.90
C LEU A 265 12.83 -1.64 -7.42
N LEU A 266 11.92 -2.36 -6.75
CA LEU A 266 10.50 -2.42 -7.13
C LEU A 266 9.84 -1.03 -7.06
N GLY A 267 10.10 -0.26 -6.00
CA GLY A 267 9.57 1.09 -5.85
C GLY A 267 10.11 2.07 -6.89
N SER A 268 11.43 2.04 -7.16
CA SER A 268 12.05 2.84 -8.20
C SER A 268 11.56 2.44 -9.60
N TRP A 269 11.37 1.15 -9.86
CA TRP A 269 10.85 0.65 -11.14
C TRP A 269 9.38 1.03 -11.34
N ALA A 270 8.56 1.01 -10.29
CA ALA A 270 7.19 1.50 -10.33
C ALA A 270 7.13 2.98 -10.76
N ALA A 271 7.98 3.81 -10.14
CA ALA A 271 8.09 5.23 -10.47
C ALA A 271 8.58 5.44 -11.91
N TRP A 272 9.64 4.74 -12.31
CA TRP A 272 10.20 4.81 -13.67
C TRP A 272 9.17 4.43 -14.73
N THR A 273 8.47 3.31 -14.54
CA THR A 273 7.45 2.82 -15.48
C THR A 273 6.33 3.84 -15.66
N TYR A 274 5.88 4.45 -14.57
CA TYR A 274 4.85 5.49 -14.62
C TYR A 274 5.33 6.76 -15.36
N ILE A 275 6.54 7.22 -15.07
CA ILE A 275 7.15 8.42 -15.68
C ILE A 275 7.34 8.23 -17.18
N VAL A 276 7.87 7.09 -17.61
CA VAL A 276 8.08 6.78 -19.02
C VAL A 276 6.74 6.66 -19.77
N ALA A 277 5.71 6.08 -19.14
CA ALA A 277 4.39 5.98 -19.74
C ALA A 277 3.65 7.33 -19.84
N ASN A 278 3.90 8.26 -18.90
CA ASN A 278 3.17 9.52 -18.77
C ASN A 278 4.07 10.77 -18.57
N PRO A 279 5.08 11.03 -19.43
CA PRO A 279 6.10 12.05 -19.18
C PRO A 279 5.52 13.46 -19.07
N ARG A 280 4.57 13.81 -19.94
CA ARG A 280 3.89 15.12 -19.90
C ARG A 280 3.01 15.28 -18.66
N HIS A 281 2.34 14.21 -18.22
CA HIS A 281 1.52 14.25 -17.01
C HIS A 281 2.40 14.48 -15.77
N CYS A 282 3.57 13.86 -15.72
CA CYS A 282 4.54 14.10 -14.66
C CYS A 282 5.09 15.53 -14.70
N LEU A 283 5.39 16.08 -15.88
CA LEU A 283 5.88 17.46 -16.04
C LEU A 283 4.84 18.50 -15.63
N THR A 284 3.56 18.28 -15.94
CA THR A 284 2.47 19.20 -15.59
C THR A 284 1.84 18.88 -14.24
N LEU A 285 2.37 17.88 -13.51
CA LEU A 285 1.79 17.33 -12.29
C LEU A 285 0.30 16.98 -12.45
N GLY A 286 -0.14 16.60 -13.66
CA GLY A 286 -1.55 16.32 -13.94
C GLY A 286 -2.51 17.51 -13.77
N LEU A 287 -1.99 18.73 -13.77
CA LEU A 287 -2.77 19.97 -13.63
C LEU A 287 -3.32 20.50 -14.96
N GLU A 288 -2.92 19.94 -16.10
CA GLU A 288 -3.35 20.36 -17.44
C GLU A 288 -4.54 19.52 -17.94
N ARG A 289 -5.61 20.18 -18.40
CA ARG A 289 -6.80 19.53 -18.97
C ARG A 289 -6.53 19.04 -20.39
N ARG A 290 -6.70 17.73 -20.64
CA ARG A 290 -6.55 17.14 -21.97
C ARG A 290 -7.91 16.95 -22.66
N LYS A 291 -8.12 17.59 -23.83
CA LYS A 291 -9.29 17.33 -24.72
C LYS A 291 -9.46 15.87 -25.14
N SER A 292 -8.37 15.09 -25.13
CA SER A 292 -8.40 13.65 -25.44
C SER A 292 -8.92 12.78 -24.29
N GLU A 293 -8.89 13.26 -23.04
CA GLU A 293 -9.47 12.53 -21.89
C GLU A 293 -10.99 12.65 -21.84
N GLU A 294 -11.58 13.68 -22.46
CA GLU A 294 -13.05 13.80 -22.59
C GLU A 294 -13.66 12.87 -23.64
N LYS A 295 -12.86 12.39 -24.60
CA LYS A 295 -13.36 11.59 -25.74
C LYS A 295 -12.95 10.11 -25.71
N GLY A 296 -12.05 9.71 -24.81
CA GLY A 296 -11.57 8.32 -24.70
C GLY A 296 -12.04 7.64 -23.41
N LYS A 297 -12.32 6.33 -23.48
CA LYS A 297 -12.53 5.51 -22.27
C LYS A 297 -11.33 5.70 -21.31
N PRO A 298 -11.56 5.83 -19.99
CA PRO A 298 -10.46 5.93 -19.02
C PRO A 298 -9.55 4.71 -19.17
N ARG A 299 -8.23 4.95 -19.31
CA ARG A 299 -7.23 3.89 -19.35
C ARG A 299 -7.26 3.16 -18.01
N ALA A 300 -7.54 1.86 -18.02
CA ALA A 300 -7.49 1.00 -16.85
C ALA A 300 -6.05 0.49 -16.63
N GLY A 301 -5.69 0.17 -15.39
CA GLY A 301 -4.37 -0.38 -15.03
C GLY A 301 -3.45 0.62 -14.34
N PHE A 302 -2.17 0.24 -14.15
CA PHE A 302 -1.21 0.97 -13.33
C PHE A 302 -0.80 2.34 -13.93
N CYS A 303 -0.67 2.42 -15.25
CA CYS A 303 -0.25 3.63 -15.95
C CYS A 303 -1.37 4.67 -16.13
N CYS A 304 -2.49 4.55 -15.41
CA CYS A 304 -3.59 5.49 -15.51
C CYS A 304 -3.29 6.83 -14.81
N PRO A 305 -3.85 7.96 -15.27
CA PRO A 305 -3.60 9.28 -14.66
C PRO A 305 -4.00 9.41 -13.18
N THR A 306 -4.94 8.58 -12.70
CA THR A 306 -5.40 8.61 -11.30
C THR A 306 -4.37 8.04 -10.33
N VAL A 307 -3.48 7.15 -10.80
CA VAL A 307 -2.42 6.55 -9.98
C VAL A 307 -1.26 7.52 -9.68
N PHE A 308 -1.18 8.67 -10.37
CA PHE A 308 -0.08 9.64 -10.23
C PHE A 308 0.21 10.05 -8.77
N ALA A 309 -0.83 10.45 -8.02
CA ALA A 309 -0.65 10.94 -6.64
C ALA A 309 -0.04 9.86 -5.73
N TYR A 310 -0.43 8.61 -5.94
CA TYR A 310 0.05 7.44 -5.20
C TYR A 310 1.50 7.12 -5.54
N VAL A 311 1.89 7.22 -6.81
CA VAL A 311 3.29 7.03 -7.25
C VAL A 311 4.18 8.13 -6.68
N VAL A 312 3.75 9.39 -6.73
CA VAL A 312 4.49 10.51 -6.12
C VAL A 312 4.67 10.29 -4.62
N HIS A 313 3.58 9.95 -3.91
CA HIS A 313 3.62 9.63 -2.48
C HIS A 313 4.59 8.49 -2.17
N ALA A 314 4.49 7.36 -2.89
CA ALA A 314 5.41 6.23 -2.73
C ALA A 314 6.87 6.60 -2.99
N THR A 315 7.13 7.43 -4.02
CA THR A 315 8.48 7.86 -4.40
C THR A 315 9.08 8.79 -3.35
N VAL A 316 8.30 9.73 -2.81
CA VAL A 316 8.73 10.62 -1.72
C VAL A 316 9.04 9.81 -0.46
N LEU A 317 8.17 8.86 -0.10
CA LEU A 317 8.41 7.95 1.02
C LEU A 317 9.66 7.09 0.81
N LEU A 318 9.87 6.56 -0.40
CA LEU A 318 11.05 5.76 -0.72
C LEU A 318 12.32 6.60 -0.59
N ALA A 319 12.36 7.79 -1.18
CA ALA A 319 13.52 8.69 -1.11
C ALA A 319 13.84 9.11 0.33
N PHE A 320 12.81 9.47 1.10
CA PHE A 320 12.96 9.82 2.52
C PHE A 320 13.42 8.62 3.36
N GLY A 321 12.75 7.47 3.21
CA GLY A 321 13.07 6.26 3.98
C GLY A 321 14.47 5.73 3.67
N PHE A 322 14.90 5.76 2.42
CA PHE A 322 16.23 5.33 2.00
C PHE A 322 17.33 6.28 2.51
N SER A 323 17.10 7.59 2.47
CA SER A 323 18.14 8.58 2.78
C SER A 323 18.21 8.95 4.25
N CYS A 324 17.09 8.91 4.96
CA CYS A 324 16.97 9.47 6.31
C CYS A 324 16.66 8.44 7.39
N MET A 325 16.24 7.21 7.05
CA MET A 325 15.91 6.16 8.01
C MET A 325 16.91 5.01 7.94
N HIS A 326 16.89 4.14 8.96
CA HIS A 326 17.59 2.85 8.87
C HIS A 326 16.96 2.02 7.75
N VAL A 327 17.77 1.66 6.76
CA VAL A 327 17.31 1.03 5.52
C VAL A 327 16.61 -0.31 5.75
N GLN A 328 16.96 -1.03 6.82
CA GLN A 328 16.27 -2.25 7.26
C GLN A 328 14.77 -2.06 7.57
N VAL A 329 14.33 -0.84 7.90
CA VAL A 329 12.93 -0.51 8.20
C VAL A 329 12.15 -0.12 6.93
N LEU A 330 12.83 0.09 5.80
CA LEU A 330 12.23 0.62 4.58
C LEU A 330 11.10 -0.27 4.05
N THR A 331 11.28 -1.60 4.10
CA THR A 331 10.29 -2.60 3.67
C THR A 331 8.96 -2.46 4.41
N ARG A 332 8.98 -2.44 5.74
CA ARG A 332 7.75 -2.28 6.55
C ARG A 332 7.16 -0.88 6.46
N PHE A 333 8.02 0.13 6.29
CA PHE A 333 7.62 1.52 6.14
C PHE A 333 6.80 1.71 4.86
N LEU A 334 7.33 1.29 3.71
CA LEU A 334 6.62 1.38 2.43
C LEU A 334 5.41 0.45 2.37
N GLY A 335 5.55 -0.78 2.85
CA GLY A 335 4.49 -1.78 2.82
C GLY A 335 3.23 -1.42 3.60
N SER A 336 3.35 -0.56 4.64
CA SER A 336 2.21 -0.04 5.40
C SER A 336 1.71 1.32 4.94
N SER A 337 2.53 2.06 4.19
CA SER A 337 2.25 3.46 3.88
C SER A 337 1.76 3.67 2.46
N SER A 338 2.05 2.77 1.52
CA SER A 338 1.62 2.92 0.13
C SER A 338 1.15 1.60 -0.49
N PRO A 339 0.04 1.60 -1.26
CA PRO A 339 -0.41 0.40 -1.98
C PRO A 339 0.39 0.14 -3.27
N ILE A 340 1.23 1.08 -3.72
CA ILE A 340 1.94 1.03 -5.02
C ILE A 340 2.82 -0.21 -5.15
N LEU A 341 3.47 -0.64 -4.08
CA LEU A 341 4.32 -1.85 -4.10
C LEU A 341 3.52 -3.07 -4.59
N TYR A 342 2.29 -3.22 -4.09
CA TYR A 342 1.42 -4.36 -4.37
C TYR A 342 0.74 -4.20 -5.73
N TRP A 343 0.27 -2.99 -6.05
CA TRP A 343 -0.34 -2.71 -7.36
C TRP A 343 0.64 -2.91 -8.51
N PHE A 344 1.87 -2.41 -8.37
CA PHE A 344 2.90 -2.57 -9.39
C PHE A 344 3.37 -4.02 -9.52
N SER A 345 3.58 -4.72 -8.41
CA SER A 345 3.93 -6.13 -8.45
C SER A 345 2.83 -6.98 -9.10
N ALA A 346 1.56 -6.70 -8.80
CA ALA A 346 0.43 -7.37 -9.46
C ALA A 346 0.33 -7.02 -10.95
N HIS A 347 0.66 -5.79 -11.34
CA HIS A 347 0.73 -5.36 -12.74
C HIS A 347 1.81 -6.12 -13.51
N LEU A 348 3.01 -6.24 -12.93
CA LEU A 348 4.11 -7.02 -13.53
C LEU A 348 3.72 -8.48 -13.73
N LEU A 349 3.09 -9.10 -12.72
CA LEU A 349 2.58 -10.47 -12.85
C LEU A 349 1.55 -10.59 -13.98
N GLN A 350 0.59 -9.66 -14.08
CA GLN A 350 -0.42 -9.67 -15.14
C GLN A 350 0.19 -9.48 -16.54
N GLU A 351 1.21 -8.64 -16.70
CA GLU A 351 1.82 -8.35 -18.01
C GLU A 351 2.86 -9.37 -18.46
N HIS A 352 3.55 -10.05 -17.53
CA HIS A 352 4.70 -10.88 -17.91
C HIS A 352 4.46 -12.37 -17.70
N GLU A 353 3.33 -12.78 -17.11
CA GLU A 353 3.07 -14.19 -16.84
C GLU A 353 2.02 -14.78 -17.80
N PRO A 354 2.46 -15.57 -18.80
CA PRO A 354 1.54 -16.19 -19.76
C PRO A 354 0.57 -17.17 -19.11
N LEU A 355 0.93 -17.76 -17.96
CA LEU A 355 0.06 -18.66 -17.20
C LEU A 355 -1.19 -17.96 -16.63
N LEU A 356 -1.19 -16.63 -16.57
CA LEU A 356 -2.32 -15.82 -16.14
C LEU A 356 -3.19 -15.34 -17.31
N TRP A 357 -2.75 -15.58 -18.54
CA TRP A 357 -3.51 -15.28 -19.75
C TRP A 357 -4.37 -16.50 -20.05
N GLY A 358 -5.69 -16.39 -19.82
CA GLY A 358 -6.61 -17.39 -20.34
C GLY A 358 -6.50 -17.45 -21.87
N GLU A 359 -6.74 -18.63 -22.46
CA GLU A 359 -6.63 -18.91 -23.91
C GLU A 359 -7.50 -18.01 -24.84
N GLY A 360 -8.12 -16.93 -24.34
CA GLY A 360 -8.96 -16.01 -25.12
C GLY A 360 -8.66 -14.52 -24.95
N THR A 361 -7.53 -14.11 -24.37
CA THR A 361 -7.19 -12.67 -24.23
C THR A 361 -6.23 -12.18 -25.31
N GLU A 362 -6.76 -11.68 -26.43
CA GLU A 362 -5.99 -10.90 -27.39
C GLU A 362 -5.69 -9.50 -26.83
N HIS A 363 -4.42 -9.22 -26.50
CA HIS A 363 -3.92 -7.87 -26.29
C HIS A 363 -2.78 -7.56 -27.28
N PRO A 364 -2.64 -6.30 -27.72
CA PRO A 364 -1.70 -5.93 -28.77
C PRO A 364 -0.26 -6.02 -28.25
N THR A 365 0.50 -6.95 -28.83
CA THR A 365 1.94 -7.11 -28.66
C THR A 365 2.70 -5.78 -28.85
N PRO A 366 3.67 -5.43 -28.00
CA PRO A 366 4.70 -4.47 -28.38
C PRO A 366 5.56 -5.04 -29.50
N ARG A 367 5.97 -4.17 -30.42
CA ARG A 367 6.70 -4.47 -31.65
C ARG A 367 7.95 -5.35 -31.44
N SER A 368 8.00 -6.42 -32.25
CA SER A 368 9.13 -7.09 -32.88
C SER A 368 10.39 -7.38 -32.04
N GLU A 369 10.59 -8.66 -31.75
CA GLU A 369 11.79 -9.38 -32.19
C GLU A 369 11.38 -10.83 -32.51
N GLU A 370 11.26 -11.13 -33.81
CA GLU A 370 11.21 -12.49 -34.30
C GLU A 370 12.57 -13.15 -34.07
N SER A 371 12.63 -14.21 -33.27
CA SER A 371 13.30 -15.48 -33.61
C SER A 371 13.36 -16.39 -32.39
N LEU A 372 13.31 -17.70 -32.65
CA LEU A 372 13.38 -18.83 -31.70
C LEU A 372 12.02 -19.31 -31.15
N LEU A 373 11.09 -19.58 -32.07
CA LEU A 373 9.92 -20.42 -31.83
C LEU A 373 10.37 -21.89 -31.60
N GLY A 374 10.70 -22.24 -30.36
CA GLY A 374 10.71 -23.63 -29.91
C GLY A 374 9.27 -24.08 -29.69
N LYS A 375 8.84 -25.15 -30.37
CA LYS A 375 7.51 -25.76 -30.22
C LYS A 375 7.17 -25.97 -28.72
N PRO A 376 5.96 -25.63 -28.25
CA PRO A 376 5.56 -25.97 -26.89
C PRO A 376 5.49 -27.50 -26.75
N PRO A 377 6.04 -28.09 -25.67
CA PRO A 377 5.95 -29.52 -25.46
C PRO A 377 4.49 -29.92 -25.18
N ALA A 378 3.96 -30.73 -26.09
CA ALA A 378 2.68 -31.40 -25.94
C ALA A 378 2.80 -32.51 -24.87
N SER A 379 2.50 -32.18 -23.62
CA SER A 379 1.87 -33.09 -22.65
C SER A 379 1.64 -32.34 -21.34
N TRP A 380 0.43 -31.80 -21.12
CA TRP A 380 0.04 -31.36 -19.79
C TRP A 380 -1.17 -32.16 -19.34
N GLY A 381 -0.93 -32.92 -18.26
CA GLY A 381 -1.89 -33.83 -17.66
C GLY A 381 -3.17 -33.12 -17.26
N LYS A 382 -4.27 -33.85 -17.43
CA LYS A 382 -5.57 -33.57 -16.85
C LYS A 382 -5.43 -33.25 -15.36
N GLY A 383 -6.03 -32.14 -14.92
CA GLY A 383 -6.40 -31.93 -13.53
C GLY A 383 -5.53 -30.95 -12.76
N THR A 384 -5.71 -29.65 -13.00
CA THR A 384 -5.87 -28.64 -11.94
C THR A 384 -6.60 -27.43 -12.52
N SER A 385 -7.94 -27.51 -12.61
CA SER A 385 -8.75 -26.29 -12.52
C SER A 385 -8.59 -25.80 -11.08
N GLY A 386 -8.01 -24.63 -10.92
CA GLY A 386 -7.61 -24.14 -9.62
C GLY A 386 -7.27 -22.67 -9.71
N ASN A 387 -7.58 -21.98 -8.61
CA ASN A 387 -7.33 -20.56 -8.38
C ASN A 387 -6.00 -20.12 -9.04
N PRO A 388 -6.00 -19.02 -9.83
CA PRO A 388 -4.81 -18.55 -10.55
C PRO A 388 -3.60 -18.32 -9.64
N VAL A 389 -3.83 -17.92 -8.37
CA VAL A 389 -2.79 -17.76 -7.35
C VAL A 389 -2.19 -19.11 -6.97
N VAL A 390 -3.02 -20.15 -6.82
CA VAL A 390 -2.57 -21.51 -6.52
C VAL A 390 -1.80 -22.09 -7.72
N ARG A 391 -2.24 -21.83 -8.96
CA ARG A 391 -1.48 -22.17 -10.17
C ARG A 391 -0.11 -21.49 -10.22
N LEU A 392 -0.03 -20.21 -9.86
CA LEU A 392 1.25 -19.49 -9.75
C LEU A 392 2.19 -20.13 -8.71
N LEU A 393 1.66 -20.55 -7.56
CA LEU A 393 2.43 -21.15 -6.47
C LEU A 393 2.90 -22.57 -6.81
N LEU A 394 2.03 -23.41 -7.37
CA LEU A 394 2.33 -24.80 -7.71
C LEU A 394 3.14 -24.92 -9.02
N GLY A 395 2.98 -23.96 -9.94
CA GLY A 395 3.67 -23.88 -11.23
C GLY A 395 5.10 -23.36 -11.17
N CYS A 396 5.79 -23.47 -10.03
CA CYS A 396 7.10 -22.85 -9.79
C CYS A 396 8.21 -23.27 -10.81
N ARG A 397 7.99 -24.31 -11.62
CA ARG A 397 8.89 -24.66 -12.74
C ARG A 397 8.58 -23.90 -14.05
N SER A 398 7.31 -23.65 -14.35
CA SER A 398 6.82 -23.09 -15.63
C SER A 398 6.65 -21.56 -15.63
N VAL A 399 6.73 -20.91 -14.47
CA VAL A 399 6.60 -19.45 -14.32
C VAL A 399 7.78 -18.70 -14.97
N THR A 400 7.57 -17.47 -15.44
CA THR A 400 8.67 -16.65 -16.00
C THR A 400 9.72 -16.29 -14.94
N PRO A 401 11.00 -16.04 -15.31
CA PRO A 401 12.04 -15.71 -14.34
C PRO A 401 11.70 -14.47 -13.51
N LEU A 402 11.08 -13.45 -14.14
CA LEU A 402 10.64 -12.24 -13.46
C LEU A 402 9.56 -12.55 -12.39
N SER A 403 8.52 -13.28 -12.76
CA SER A 403 7.46 -13.66 -11.83
C SER A 403 7.97 -14.54 -10.69
N LYS A 404 8.95 -15.43 -10.95
CA LYS A 404 9.65 -16.19 -9.91
C LYS A 404 10.40 -15.27 -8.95
N CYS A 405 11.09 -14.24 -9.45
CA CYS A 405 11.77 -13.27 -8.60
C CYS A 405 10.78 -12.49 -7.72
N ILE A 406 9.66 -12.04 -8.27
CA ILE A 406 8.63 -11.30 -7.51
C ILE A 406 8.01 -12.22 -6.44
N LEU A 407 7.46 -13.37 -6.84
CA LEU A 407 6.81 -14.30 -5.91
C LEU A 407 7.80 -14.85 -4.88
N GLY A 408 9.02 -15.20 -5.33
CA GLY A 408 10.11 -15.62 -4.46
C GLY A 408 10.46 -14.56 -3.44
N PHE A 409 10.57 -13.29 -3.84
CA PHE A 409 10.80 -12.19 -2.89
C PHE A 409 9.69 -12.10 -1.83
N PHE A 410 8.42 -12.04 -2.24
CA PHE A 410 7.30 -11.93 -1.29
C PHE A 410 7.22 -13.14 -0.35
N LEU A 411 7.26 -14.36 -0.88
CA LEU A 411 7.11 -15.60 -0.10
C LEU A 411 8.33 -15.91 0.77
N CYS A 412 9.55 -15.78 0.22
CA CYS A 412 10.77 -16.05 0.98
C CYS A 412 10.93 -15.03 2.10
N TYR A 413 10.66 -13.74 1.86
CA TYR A 413 10.76 -12.72 2.90
C TYR A 413 9.66 -12.89 3.94
N TRP A 414 8.43 -13.22 3.54
CA TRP A 414 7.35 -13.55 4.46
C TRP A 414 7.73 -14.72 5.38
N LEU A 415 8.22 -15.82 4.81
CA LEU A 415 8.66 -17.00 5.57
C LEU A 415 9.86 -16.70 6.47
N LEU A 416 10.87 -16.01 5.93
CA LEU A 416 12.07 -15.61 6.66
C LEU A 416 11.72 -14.68 7.82
N GLY A 417 10.82 -13.72 7.57
CA GLY A 417 10.27 -12.82 8.57
C GLY A 417 9.63 -13.59 9.71
N LEU A 418 8.75 -14.55 9.40
CA LEU A 418 8.09 -15.39 10.41
C LEU A 418 9.09 -16.21 11.24
N ILE A 419 10.06 -16.85 10.59
CA ILE A 419 11.06 -17.69 11.25
C ILE A 419 11.98 -16.85 12.15
N LEU A 420 12.45 -15.71 11.65
CA LEU A 420 13.43 -14.88 12.35
C LEU A 420 12.80 -13.89 13.35
N HIS A 421 11.48 -13.65 13.33
CA HIS A 421 10.79 -12.79 14.29
C HIS A 421 10.99 -13.24 15.74
N CYS A 422 11.09 -14.54 15.98
CA CYS A 422 11.37 -15.11 17.29
C CYS A 422 12.72 -14.64 17.89
N ASN A 423 13.64 -14.14 17.06
CA ASN A 423 14.96 -13.66 17.48
C ASN A 423 15.00 -12.15 17.78
N PHE A 424 13.85 -11.45 17.77
CA PHE A 424 13.74 -10.01 18.02
C PHE A 424 14.66 -9.14 17.14
N LEU A 425 14.98 -9.59 15.92
CA LEU A 425 15.81 -8.80 15.01
C LEU A 425 15.01 -7.57 14.53
N PRO A 426 15.60 -6.37 14.44
CA PRO A 426 14.86 -5.15 14.11
C PRO A 426 14.16 -5.15 12.74
N TRP A 427 14.57 -6.06 11.84
CA TRP A 427 14.03 -6.23 10.48
C TRP A 427 12.97 -7.34 10.36
N THR A 428 12.73 -8.09 11.43
CA THR A 428 11.70 -9.14 11.56
C THR A 428 10.67 -8.75 12.58
#